data_AF-A0A3L8P7G9-F1
#
_entry.id   AF-A0A3L8P7G9-F1
#
_cell.length_a   1.000
_cell.length_b   1.000
_cell.length_c   1.000
_cell.angle_alpha   90.00
_cell.angle_beta   90.00
_cell.angle_gamma   90.00
#
_symmetry.space_group_name_H-M   'P 1'
#
loop_
_entity.id
_entity.type
_entity.pdbx_description
1 polymer ?
#
loop_
_entity_poly.entity_id
_entity_poly.type
_entity_poly.pdbx_seq_one_letter_code
_entity_poly.pdbx_strand_id
1 'polypeptide(L)'
;TGSGKTLAAFLSAIDRLLRPREDDAPGVRVLYVSPLKALAVDVERNLRSPLVGISNVAVRDGTPFREVSVGVRSGDTPPAERRRLQAHPPDILITTPESLFLMLTSSVR
;
A
#
# COMPACT_ATOMS: atom_id res chain seq x y z
N THR A 1 17.63 8.36 2.47
CA THR A 1 18.91 8.09 1.76
C THR A 1 18.61 7.32 0.49
N GLY A 2 19.09 7.80 -0.67
CA GLY A 2 18.77 7.27 -2.01
C GLY A 2 19.39 5.92 -2.38
N SER A 3 19.70 5.08 -1.40
CA SER A 3 20.37 3.78 -1.63
C SER A 3 19.39 2.64 -1.95
N GLY A 4 18.17 2.95 -2.42
CA GLY A 4 17.15 1.94 -2.74
C GLY A 4 16.53 1.19 -1.55
N LYS A 5 16.75 1.61 -0.30
CA LYS A 5 16.24 0.90 0.91
C LYS A 5 14.73 0.71 0.92
N THR A 6 13.99 1.74 0.51
CA THR A 6 12.53 1.66 0.39
C THR A 6 12.16 0.57 -0.62
N LEU A 7 12.74 0.58 -1.82
CA LEU A 7 12.48 -0.46 -2.80
C LEU A 7 12.88 -1.84 -2.26
N ALA A 8 14.04 -1.99 -1.62
CA ALA A 8 14.46 -3.27 -1.05
C ALA A 8 13.49 -3.81 0.01
N ALA A 9 12.98 -2.95 0.89
CA ALA A 9 11.99 -3.34 1.91
C ALA A 9 10.65 -3.75 1.29
N PHE A 10 10.27 -3.15 0.17
CA PHE A 10 9.00 -3.41 -0.48
C PHE A 10 9.06 -4.46 -1.60
N LEU A 11 10.22 -4.71 -2.22
CA LEU A 11 10.29 -5.47 -3.47
C LEU A 11 9.77 -6.90 -3.31
N SER A 12 10.16 -7.59 -2.22
CA SER A 12 9.64 -8.92 -1.92
C SER A 12 8.13 -8.93 -1.66
N ALA A 13 7.61 -7.88 -1.01
CA ALA A 13 6.19 -7.75 -0.75
C ALA A 13 5.40 -7.44 -2.04
N ILE A 14 5.91 -6.53 -2.89
CA ILE A 14 5.36 -6.17 -4.20
C ILE A 14 5.30 -7.40 -5.11
N ASP A 15 6.39 -8.16 -5.22
CA ASP A 15 6.46 -9.39 -6.02
C ASP A 15 5.38 -10.41 -5.60
N ARG A 16 5.12 -10.54 -4.29
CA ARG A 16 4.05 -11.40 -3.77
C ARG A 16 2.64 -10.88 -4.06
N LEU A 17 2.45 -9.55 -4.14
CA LEU A 17 1.16 -8.94 -4.43
C LEU A 17 0.81 -8.92 -5.92
N LEU A 18 1.82 -8.86 -6.79
CA LEU A 18 1.65 -8.86 -8.24
C LEU A 18 1.31 -10.24 -8.80
N ARG A 19 1.67 -11.32 -8.10
CA ARG A 19 1.37 -12.68 -8.53
C ARG A 19 -0.15 -12.92 -8.51
N PRO A 20 -0.72 -13.52 -9.57
CA PRO A 20 -2.11 -13.96 -9.57
C PRO A 20 -2.41 -14.89 -8.40
N ARG A 21 -3.64 -14.83 -7.91
CA ARG A 21 -4.13 -15.67 -6.80
C ARG A 21 -5.51 -16.20 -7.14
N GLU A 22 -5.83 -17.38 -6.63
CA GLU A 22 -7.16 -17.98 -6.79
C GLU A 22 -8.24 -17.24 -6.00
N ASP A 23 -7.84 -16.59 -4.90
CA ASP A 23 -8.71 -15.78 -4.06
C ASP A 23 -8.30 -14.30 -4.15
N ASP A 24 -9.15 -13.51 -4.78
CA ASP A 24 -8.99 -12.05 -4.96
C ASP A 24 -9.73 -11.26 -3.85
N ALA A 25 -9.86 -11.87 -2.66
CA ALA A 25 -10.48 -11.21 -1.52
C ALA A 25 -9.78 -9.86 -1.22
N PRO A 26 -10.54 -8.75 -1.16
CA PRO A 26 -10.00 -7.43 -0.88
C PRO A 26 -9.45 -7.37 0.56
N GLY A 27 -8.33 -6.67 0.76
CA GLY A 27 -7.77 -6.51 2.10
C GLY A 27 -6.35 -5.95 2.13
N VAL A 28 -5.98 -5.41 3.29
CA VAL A 28 -4.62 -4.94 3.56
C VAL A 28 -3.69 -6.14 3.76
N ARG A 29 -2.69 -6.26 2.88
CA ARG A 29 -1.70 -7.36 2.91
C ARG A 29 -0.31 -6.89 3.30
N VAL A 30 -0.02 -5.61 3.07
CA VAL A 30 1.21 -4.94 3.50
C VAL A 30 0.83 -3.70 4.29
N LEU A 31 1.32 -3.61 5.52
CA LEU A 31 1.16 -2.44 6.37
C LEU A 31 2.52 -1.76 6.54
N TYR A 32 2.63 -0.53 6.03
CA TYR A 32 3.80 0.31 6.26
C TYR A 32 3.48 1.37 7.30
N VAL A 33 4.16 1.32 8.44
CA VAL A 33 3.98 2.29 9.53
C VAL A 33 5.13 3.29 9.49
N SER A 34 4.81 4.54 9.19
CA SER A 34 5.77 5.63 9.15
C SER A 34 5.74 6.45 10.45
N PRO A 35 6.89 6.76 11.07
CA PRO A 35 6.93 7.66 12.22
C PRO A 35 6.63 9.13 11.83
N LEU A 36 6.64 9.49 10.54
CA LEU A 36 6.43 10.85 10.06
C LEU A 36 5.42 10.86 8.92
N LYS A 37 4.45 11.77 8.96
CA LYS A 37 3.45 11.93 7.88
C LYS A 37 4.09 12.24 6.52
N ALA A 38 5.12 13.10 6.50
CA ALA A 38 5.85 13.43 5.28
C ALA A 38 6.49 12.18 4.65
N LEU A 39 7.08 11.31 5.48
CA LEU A 39 7.67 10.06 5.01
C LEU A 39 6.62 9.08 4.50
N ALA A 40 5.42 9.03 5.10
CA ALA A 40 4.30 8.24 4.56
C ALA A 40 3.93 8.66 3.13
N VAL A 41 3.78 9.97 2.89
CA VAL A 41 3.48 10.51 1.55
C VAL A 41 4.63 10.25 0.57
N ASP A 42 5.86 10.43 1.02
CA ASP A 42 7.05 10.17 0.18
C ASP A 42 7.14 8.68 -0.20
N VAL A 43 6.84 7.76 0.71
CA VAL A 43 6.83 6.32 0.42
C VAL A 43 5.74 5.98 -0.59
N GLU A 44 4.53 6.52 -0.44
CA GLU A 44 3.44 6.32 -1.42
C GLU A 44 3.88 6.76 -2.82
N ARG A 45 4.42 7.97 -2.94
CA ARG A 45 4.93 8.50 -4.21
C ARG A 45 6.03 7.62 -4.80
N ASN A 46 6.96 7.17 -3.96
CA ASN A 46 8.08 6.33 -4.38
C ASN A 46 7.66 4.90 -4.77
N LEU A 47 6.49 4.42 -4.32
CA LEU A 47 5.93 3.12 -4.72
C LEU A 47 5.22 3.17 -6.08
N ARG A 48 4.72 4.32 -6.52
CA ARG A 48 4.01 4.42 -7.81
C ARG A 48 4.90 4.03 -8.99
N SER A 49 6.11 4.58 -9.04
CA SER A 49 7.06 4.31 -10.14
C SER A 49 7.39 2.81 -10.31
N PRO A 50 7.83 2.06 -9.27
CA PRO A 50 8.12 0.64 -9.42
C PRO A 50 6.87 -0.19 -9.74
N LEU A 51 5.71 0.11 -9.16
CA LEU A 51 4.47 -0.63 -9.47
C LEU A 51 4.07 -0.49 -10.95
N VAL A 52 4.12 0.73 -11.49
CA VAL A 52 3.87 1.00 -12.91
C VAL A 52 4.94 0.32 -13.78
N GLY A 53 6.22 0.43 -13.41
CA GLY A 53 7.32 -0.18 -14.15
C GLY A 53 7.19 -1.70 -14.26
N ILE A 54 6.88 -2.38 -13.16
CA ILE A 54 6.72 -3.84 -13.15
C ILE A 54 5.47 -4.25 -13.94
N SER A 55 4.36 -3.53 -13.79
CA SER A 55 3.13 -3.80 -14.55
C SER A 55 3.36 -3.66 -16.06
N ASN A 56 4.10 -2.62 -16.49
CA ASN A 56 4.44 -2.42 -17.91
C ASN A 56 5.32 -3.55 -18.46
N VAL A 57 6.27 -4.06 -17.68
CA VAL A 57 7.09 -5.21 -18.06
C VAL A 57 6.21 -6.46 -18.18
N ALA A 58 5.34 -6.72 -17.21
CA ALA A 58 4.43 -7.86 -17.24
C ALA A 58 3.50 -7.85 -18.47
N VAL A 59 2.96 -6.68 -18.83
CA VAL A 59 2.17 -6.49 -20.06
C VAL A 59 2.99 -6.80 -21.31
N ARG A 60 4.22 -6.28 -21.40
CA ARG A 60 5.10 -6.50 -22.56
C ARG A 60 5.49 -7.97 -22.73
N ASP A 61 5.67 -8.68 -21.62
CA ASP A 61 6.11 -10.07 -21.61
C ASP A 61 4.94 -11.07 -21.62
N GLY A 62 3.69 -10.58 -21.67
CA GLY A 62 2.49 -11.41 -21.60
C GLY A 62 2.36 -12.18 -20.27
N THR A 63 3.02 -11.71 -19.21
CA THR A 63 3.01 -12.33 -17.90
C THR A 63 1.73 -11.91 -17.16
N PRO A 64 0.89 -12.85 -16.70
CA PRO A 64 -0.28 -12.52 -15.90
C PRO A 64 0.15 -11.83 -14.60
N PHE A 65 -0.50 -10.72 -14.27
CA PHE A 65 -0.27 -9.97 -13.05
C PHE A 65 -1.58 -9.42 -12.50
N ARG A 66 -1.55 -9.04 -11.23
CA ARG A 66 -2.63 -8.33 -10.55
C ARG A 66 -2.24 -6.89 -10.31
N GLU A 67 -3.16 -5.95 -10.51
CA GLU A 67 -2.93 -4.56 -10.11
C GLU A 67 -2.81 -4.45 -8.60
N VAL A 68 -1.82 -3.67 -8.13
CA VAL A 68 -1.58 -3.46 -6.71
C VAL A 68 -2.04 -2.07 -6.31
N SER A 69 -3.01 -2.03 -5.40
CA SER A 69 -3.55 -0.79 -4.84
C SER A 69 -2.75 -0.30 -3.63
N VAL A 70 -2.54 1.01 -3.55
CA VAL A 70 -1.83 1.67 -2.44
C VAL A 70 -2.72 2.76 -1.87
N GLY A 71 -2.85 2.82 -0.54
CA GLY A 71 -3.59 3.86 0.16
C GLY A 71 -2.83 4.41 1.35
N VAL A 72 -3.08 5.68 1.68
CA VAL A 72 -2.49 6.35 2.84
C VAL A 72 -3.57 6.74 3.83
N ARG A 73 -3.43 6.29 5.08
CA ARG A 73 -4.28 6.70 6.20
C ARG A 73 -3.45 7.36 7.29
N SER A 74 -3.62 8.65 7.46
CA SER A 74 -3.01 9.45 8.53
C SER A 74 -4.09 10.28 9.25
N GLY A 75 -3.67 11.09 10.24
CA GLY A 75 -4.53 12.08 10.87
C GLY A 75 -5.08 13.14 9.91
N ASP A 76 -4.46 13.35 8.75
CA ASP A 76 -4.89 14.34 7.75
C ASP A 76 -5.83 13.74 6.69
N THR A 77 -6.06 12.41 6.73
CA THR A 77 -6.95 11.75 5.77
C THR A 77 -8.40 12.20 5.97
N PRO A 78 -9.04 12.81 4.96
CA PRO A 78 -10.40 13.31 5.08
C PRO A 78 -11.39 12.20 5.48
N PRO A 79 -12.50 12.51 6.18
CA PRO A 79 -13.51 11.52 6.57
C PRO A 79 -14.07 10.69 5.40
N ALA A 80 -14.21 11.29 4.21
CA ALA A 80 -14.64 10.58 3.01
C ALA A 80 -13.62 9.53 2.56
N GLU A 81 -12.34 9.88 2.54
CA GLU A 81 -11.28 8.95 2.16
C GLU A 81 -11.08 7.85 3.20
N ARG A 82 -11.23 8.16 4.50
CA ARG A 82 -11.23 7.14 5.57
C ARG A 82 -12.31 6.08 5.35
N ARG A 83 -13.53 6.49 4.97
CA ARG A 83 -14.63 5.57 4.63
C ARG A 83 -14.33 4.78 3.36
N ARG A 84 -13.76 5.42 2.34
CA ARG A 84 -13.36 4.75 1.09
C ARG A 84 -12.36 3.64 1.37
N LEU A 85 -11.30 3.92 2.12
CA LEU A 85 -10.27 2.95 2.51
C LEU A 85 -10.81 1.82 3.40
N GLN A 86 -11.87 2.08 4.18
CA GLN A 86 -12.51 1.04 4.98
C GLN A 86 -13.40 0.12 4.12
N ALA A 87 -14.16 0.70 3.19
CA ALA A 87 -15.03 -0.07 2.29
C ALA A 87 -14.24 -0.81 1.20
N HIS A 88 -13.14 -0.23 0.73
CA HIS A 88 -12.27 -0.75 -0.32
C HIS A 88 -10.82 -0.72 0.19
N PRO A 89 -10.43 -1.68 1.06
CA PRO A 89 -9.09 -1.71 1.62
C PRO A 89 -8.02 -1.92 0.54
N PRO A 90 -6.95 -1.11 0.53
CA PRO A 90 -5.86 -1.27 -0.43
C PRO A 90 -4.98 -2.48 -0.08
N ASP A 91 -4.24 -2.99 -1.05
CA ASP A 91 -3.27 -4.07 -0.81
C ASP A 91 -2.12 -3.61 0.10
N ILE A 92 -1.66 -2.38 -0.13
CA ILE A 92 -0.65 -1.70 0.67
C ILE A 92 -1.30 -0.53 1.40
N LEU A 93 -1.35 -0.60 2.72
CA LEU A 93 -1.75 0.51 3.57
C LEU A 93 -0.53 1.17 4.20
N ILE A 94 -0.35 2.45 3.93
CA ILE A 94 0.65 3.31 4.55
C ILE A 94 -0.04 4.12 5.65
N THR A 95 0.50 4.09 6.87
CA THR A 95 -0.13 4.77 8.01
C THR A 95 0.88 5.29 9.03
N THR A 96 0.40 5.99 10.07
CA THR A 96 1.19 6.39 11.23
C THR A 96 0.81 5.55 12.46
N PRO A 97 1.66 5.44 13.49
CA PRO A 97 1.34 4.70 14.71
C PRO A 97 0.02 5.12 15.35
N GLU A 98 -0.25 6.43 15.44
CA GLU A 98 -1.46 6.97 16.04
C GLU A 98 -2.69 6.62 15.20
N SER A 99 -2.57 6.71 13.87
CA SER A 99 -3.66 6.38 12.96
C SER A 99 -3.97 4.88 12.97
N LEU A 100 -2.94 4.04 13.11
CA LEU A 100 -3.09 2.59 13.30
C LEU A 100 -3.78 2.27 14.62
N PHE A 101 -3.37 2.91 15.71
CA PHE A 101 -4.02 2.76 17.00
C PHE A 101 -5.52 3.08 16.91
N LEU A 102 -5.88 4.18 16.26
CA LEU A 102 -7.28 4.56 16.05
C LEU A 102 -8.05 3.52 15.20
N MET A 103 -7.43 2.94 14.16
CA MET A 103 -8.06 1.89 13.36
C MET A 103 -8.39 0.65 14.19
N LEU A 104 -7.40 0.15 14.94
CA LEU A 104 -7.53 -1.09 15.70
C LEU A 104 -8.48 -0.94 16.90
N THR A 105 -8.56 0.26 17.48
CA THR A 105 -9.45 0.55 18.62
C THR A 105 -10.85 0.99 18.19
N SER A 106 -11.03 1.45 16.95
CA SER A 106 -12.35 1.87 16.44
C SER A 106 -13.35 0.73 16.26
N SER A 107 -12.89 -0.52 16.13
CA SER A 107 -13.76 -1.70 16.03
C SER A 107 -14.29 -2.20 17.38
N VAL A 108 -13.95 -1.55 18.50
CA VAL A 108 -14.36 -1.92 19.87
C VAL A 108 -15.54 -1.05 20.35
N ARG A 109 -16.46 -0.67 19.45
CA ARG A 109 -17.71 0.02 19.80
C ARG A 109 -18.91 -0.56 19.09
#